data_AF-A0A2H0QH66-F1
#
_entry.id   AF-A0A2H0QH66-F1
#
_cell.length_a   1.000
_cell.length_b   1.000
_cell.length_c   1.000
_cell.angle_alpha   90.00
_cell.angle_beta   90.00
_cell.angle_gamma   90.00
#
_symmetry.space_group_name_H-M   'P 1'
#
loop_
_entity.id
_entity.type
_entity.pdbx_description
1 polymer ?
#
loop_
_entity_poly.entity_id
_entity_poly.type
_entity_poly.pdbx_seq_one_letter_code
_entity_poly.pdbx_strand_id
1 'polypeptide(L)' 'MENQDVFLKMRESLKLYISKNYSSTEEFCWDKDVNKATVSNFLNGKKDFQLSTLIKIAQAMEKNLKIGLE' A
#
# COMPACT_ATOMS: atom_id res chain seq x y z
N MET A 1 -5.30 -15.10 20.12
CA MET A 1 -5.94 -14.18 19.14
C MET A 1 -5.06 -14.16 17.91
N GLU A 2 -5.58 -14.61 16.76
CA GLU A 2 -4.90 -14.35 15.49
C GLU A 2 -4.68 -12.84 15.36
N ASN A 3 -3.45 -12.44 15.03
CA ASN A 3 -3.18 -11.08 14.57
C ASN A 3 -3.96 -10.90 13.27
N GLN A 4 -5.20 -10.44 13.33
CA GLN A 4 -5.92 -10.03 12.13
C GLN A 4 -5.08 -8.95 11.47
N ASP A 5 -4.58 -9.26 10.29
CA ASP A 5 -3.84 -8.32 9.48
C ASP A 5 -4.81 -7.22 9.01
N VAL A 6 -4.90 -6.15 9.78
CA VAL A 6 -5.75 -4.99 9.51
C VAL A 6 -5.46 -4.33 8.17
N PHE A 7 -4.29 -4.59 7.57
CA PHE A 7 -3.88 -4.03 6.29
C PHE A 7 -4.04 -5.00 5.12
N LEU A 8 -4.52 -6.23 5.34
CA LEU A 8 -4.60 -7.28 4.31
C LEU A 8 -5.33 -6.80 3.05
N LYS A 9 -6.55 -6.27 3.21
CA LYS A 9 -7.37 -5.77 2.09
C LYS A 9 -6.68 -4.63 1.33
N MET A 10 -5.97 -3.76 2.04
CA MET A 10 -5.25 -2.66 1.42
C MET A 10 -4.03 -3.17 0.62
N ARG A 11 -3.28 -4.15 1.14
CA ARG A 11 -2.20 -4.81 0.41
C ARG A 11 -2.70 -5.50 -0.85
N GLU A 12 -3.77 -6.27 -0.74
CA GLU A 12 -4.36 -6.97 -1.90
C GLU A 12 -4.80 -5.97 -2.97
N SER A 13 -5.43 -4.87 -2.55
CA SER A 13 -5.81 -3.78 -3.45
C SER A 13 -4.61 -3.15 -4.14
N LEU A 14 -3.50 -2.92 -3.42
CA LEU A 14 -2.27 -2.39 -4.00
C LEU A 14 -1.62 -3.38 -4.98
N LYS A 15 -1.54 -4.67 -4.64
CA LYS A 15 -1.01 -5.72 -5.53
C LYS A 15 -1.79 -5.78 -6.83
N LEU A 16 -3.13 -5.80 -6.73
CA LEU A 16 -4.01 -5.83 -7.90
C LEU A 16 -3.90 -4.57 -8.74
N TYR A 17 -3.77 -3.40 -8.11
CA TYR A 17 -3.59 -2.14 -8.83
C TYR A 17 -2.26 -2.12 -9.59
N ILE A 18 -1.16 -2.51 -8.96
CA ILE A 18 0.15 -2.60 -9.63
C ILE A 18 0.07 -3.58 -10.80
N SER A 19 -0.43 -4.81 -10.59
CA SER A 19 -0.46 -5.83 -11.65
C SER A 19 -1.33 -5.47 -12.86
N LYS A 20 -2.31 -4.57 -12.69
CA LYS A 20 -3.20 -4.14 -13.77
C LYS A 20 -2.66 -2.96 -14.58
N ASN A 21 -1.87 -2.09 -13.95
CA ASN A 21 -1.48 -0.81 -14.55
C ASN A 21 0.02 -0.72 -14.85
N TYR A 22 0.84 -1.59 -14.25
CA TYR A 22 2.30 -1.56 -14.34
C TYR A 22 2.87 -2.96 -14.55
N SER A 23 4.02 -3.04 -15.21
CA SER A 23 4.76 -4.30 -15.41
C SER A 23 5.46 -4.78 -14.13
N SER A 24 5.74 -3.87 -13.20
CA SER A 24 6.41 -4.17 -11.94
C SER A 24 6.11 -3.15 -10.85
N THR A 25 6.37 -3.54 -9.60
CA THR A 25 6.34 -2.61 -8.46
C THR A 25 7.33 -1.45 -8.61
N GLU A 26 8.45 -1.67 -9.29
CA GLU A 26 9.47 -0.65 -9.53
C GLU A 26 8.99 0.44 -10.47
N GLU A 27 8.35 0.06 -11.57
CA GLU A 27 7.73 0.99 -12.51
C GLU A 27 6.66 1.84 -11.81
N PHE A 28 5.79 1.21 -11.02
CA PHE A 28 4.81 1.91 -10.19
C PHE A 28 5.47 2.94 -9.25
N CYS A 29 6.56 2.53 -8.58
CA CYS A 29 7.26 3.41 -7.64
C CYS A 29 7.89 4.61 -8.32
N TRP A 30 8.40 4.43 -9.54
CA TRP A 30 8.97 5.50 -10.35
C TRP A 30 7.90 6.46 -10.87
N ASP A 31 6.80 5.95 -11.43
CA ASP A 31 5.69 6.77 -11.96
C ASP A 31 5.00 7.60 -10.88
N LYS A 32 4.78 7.01 -9.69
CA LYS A 32 4.05 7.67 -8.59
C LYS A 32 4.97 8.39 -7.59
N ASP A 33 6.28 8.47 -7.85
CA ASP A 33 7.28 9.06 -6.96
C ASP A 33 7.17 8.55 -5.51
N VAL A 34 7.07 7.22 -5.36
CA VAL A 34 7.00 6.56 -4.04
C VAL A 34 8.21 5.67 -3.80
N ASN A 35 8.67 5.62 -2.55
CA ASN A 35 9.85 4.84 -2.21
C ASN A 35 9.59 3.31 -2.32
N LYS A 36 10.39 2.62 -3.15
CA LYS A 36 10.31 1.17 -3.39
C LYS A 36 10.43 0.34 -2.11
N ALA A 37 11.29 0.73 -1.17
CA ALA A 37 11.44 0.01 0.10
C ALA A 37 10.17 0.14 0.96
N THR A 38 9.55 1.31 0.97
CA THR A 38 8.27 1.54 1.68
C THR A 38 7.16 0.65 1.11
N VAL A 39 6.98 0.65 -0.22
CA VAL A 39 5.97 -0.18 -0.89
C VAL A 39 6.23 -1.67 -0.69
N SER A 40 7.48 -2.11 -0.84
CA SER A 40 7.86 -3.51 -0.64
C SER A 40 7.66 -3.97 0.81
N ASN A 41 8.02 -3.15 1.79
CA ASN A 41 7.78 -3.45 3.20
C ASN A 41 6.28 -3.57 3.49
N PHE A 42 5.47 -2.67 2.93
CA PHE A 42 4.02 -2.70 3.04
C PHE A 42 3.41 -3.96 2.44
N LEU A 43 3.80 -4.32 1.22
CA LEU A 43 3.31 -5.51 0.51
C LEU A 43 3.69 -6.84 1.18
N ASN A 44 4.85 -6.87 1.85
CA ASN A 44 5.36 -8.04 2.57
C ASN A 44 4.84 -8.15 4.01
N GLY A 45 3.97 -7.24 4.44
CA GLY A 45 3.34 -7.33 5.76
C GLY A 45 4.29 -7.09 6.93
N LYS A 46 5.38 -6.32 6.73
CA LYS A 46 6.17 -5.83 7.86
C LYS A 46 5.25 -5.00 8.78
N LYS A 47 5.44 -5.11 10.09
CA LYS A 47 4.62 -4.38 11.06
C LYS A 47 5.18 -2.94 11.19
N ASP A 48 4.33 -2.02 11.65
CA ASP A 48 4.62 -0.60 11.90
C ASP A 48 4.66 0.32 10.67
N PHE A 49 3.48 0.68 10.17
CA PHE A 49 3.33 1.77 9.20
C PHE A 49 2.77 3.01 9.86
N GLN A 50 3.44 4.14 9.62
CA GLN A 50 2.87 5.45 9.93
C GLN A 50 1.64 5.70 9.04
N LEU A 51 0.67 6.41 9.58
CA LEU A 51 -0.51 6.84 8.82
C LEU A 51 -0.14 7.63 7.55
N SER A 52 0.90 8.46 7.61
CA SER A 52 1.45 9.19 6.48
C SER A 52 1.84 8.27 5.31
N THR A 53 2.43 7.10 5.60
CA THR A 53 2.78 6.09 4.60
C THR A 53 1.53 5.49 3.96
N LEU A 54 0.51 5.17 4.76
CA LEU A 54 -0.75 4.63 4.25
C LEU A 54 -1.46 5.65 3.34
N ILE A 55 -1.44 6.93 3.70
CA ILE A 55 -1.98 8.01 2.88
C ILE A 55 -1.24 8.12 1.55
N LYS A 56 0.09 8.11 1.56
CA LYS A 56 0.91 8.16 0.33
C LYS A 56 0.59 6.99 -0.60
N ILE A 57 0.46 5.78 -0.06
CA ILE A 57 0.10 4.60 -0.86
C ILE A 57 -1.31 4.76 -1.46
N ALA A 58 -2.29 5.23 -0.67
CA ALA A 58 -3.64 5.47 -1.18
C ALA A 58 -3.66 6.53 -2.30
N GLN A 59 -2.92 7.63 -2.13
CA GLN A 59 -2.79 8.69 -3.14
C GLN A 59 -2.10 8.19 -4.42
N ALA A 60 -1.05 7.36 -4.29
CA ALA A 60 -0.39 6.72 -5.43
C ALA A 60 -1.33 5.76 -6.19
N MET A 61 -2.37 5.24 -5.53
CA MET A 61 -3.44 4.47 -6.17
C MET A 61 -4.61 5.33 -6.65
N GLU A 62 -4.52 6.66 -6.56
CA GLU A 62 -5.59 7.62 -6.85
C GLU A 62 -6.87 7.36 -6.03
N LYS A 63 -6.67 6.99 -4.76
CA LYS A 63 -7.73 6.68 -3.79
C LYS A 63 -7.64 7.56 -2.55
N ASN A 64 -8.76 7.66 -1.85
CA ASN A 64 -8.84 8.31 -0.55
C ASN A 64 -8.77 7.27 0.58
N LEU A 65 -7.88 7.48 1.55
CA LEU A 65 -7.85 6.68 2.78
C LEU A 65 -8.91 7.20 3.75
N LYS A 66 -9.82 6.33 4.18
CA LYS A 66 -10.80 6.61 5.24
C LYS A 66 -10.49 5.77 6.47
N ILE A 67 -10.51 6.40 7.63
CA ILE A 67 -10.31 5.74 8.93
C ILE A 67 -11.56 6.00 9.75
N GLY A 68 -12.18 4.92 10.22
CA GLY A 68 -13.30 4.96 11.15
C GLY A 68 -12.89 4.32 12.48
N LEU A 69 -13.40 4.87 13.56
CA LEU A 69 -13.36 4.26 14.89
C LEU A 69 -14.80 3.87 15.21
N GLU A 70 -14.99 2.63 15.66
CA GLU A 70 -16.27 2.13 16.20
C GLU A 70 -16.29 2.28 17.72
#